data_AF-A0A1F9DNK7-F1
#
_entry.id   AF-A0A1F9DNK7-F1
#
_cell.length_a   1.000
_cell.length_b   1.000
_cell.length_c   1.000
_cell.angle_alpha   90.00
_cell.angle_beta   90.00
_cell.angle_gamma   90.00
#
_symmetry.space_group_name_H-M   'P 1'
#
loop_
_entity.id
_entity.type
_entity.pdbx_description
1 polymer ?
#
loop_
_entity_poly.entity_id
_entity_poly.type
_entity_poly.pdbx_seq_one_letter_code
_entity_poly.pdbx_strand_id
1 'polypeptide(L)'
;MDKLIRDCEHAIKNNIAFESRKDGIEFHRIIASITGNPILMFILDFVESRLIDAKEILKPGKEFSSKALRAHKPIYNELLERNVKKVREEMVCHIREVERDLLAAHQEEPIEGLSFRQTGAKRESISIFSTRV
;
A
#
# COMPACT_ATOMS: atom_id res chain seq x y z
N MET A 1 -17.81 -9.23 -4.84
CA MET A 1 -17.37 -8.06 -5.61
C MET A 1 -18.41 -6.93 -5.56
N ASP A 2 -19.59 -7.07 -6.16
CA ASP A 2 -20.58 -5.99 -6.18
C ASP A 2 -20.97 -5.46 -4.79
N LYS A 3 -21.16 -6.36 -3.82
CA LYS A 3 -21.46 -5.96 -2.43
C LYS A 3 -20.35 -5.08 -1.86
N LEU A 4 -19.09 -5.49 -2.02
CA LEU A 4 -17.94 -4.73 -1.54
C LEU A 4 -17.91 -3.35 -2.17
N ILE A 5 -18.09 -3.24 -3.50
CA ILE A 5 -18.11 -1.95 -4.21
C ILE A 5 -19.27 -1.07 -3.74
N ARG A 6 -20.46 -1.64 -3.51
CA ARG A 6 -21.60 -0.87 -2.98
C ARG A 6 -21.37 -0.40 -1.55
N ASP A 7 -20.84 -1.26 -0.69
CA ASP A 7 -20.51 -0.92 0.70
C ASP A 7 -19.47 0.21 0.73
N CYS A 8 -18.51 0.16 -0.20
CA CYS A 8 -17.50 1.18 -0.43
C CYS A 8 -18.09 2.52 -0.93
N GLU A 9 -18.94 2.49 -1.96
CA GLU A 9 -19.63 3.67 -2.49
C GLU A 9 -20.52 4.33 -1.42
N HIS A 10 -21.20 3.52 -0.62
CA HIS A 10 -21.99 3.99 0.51
C HIS A 10 -21.12 4.70 1.55
N ALA A 11 -19.95 4.16 1.88
CA ALA A 11 -19.04 4.78 2.84
C ALA A 11 -18.52 6.15 2.35
N ILE A 12 -18.13 6.25 1.07
CA ILE A 12 -17.74 7.53 0.46
C ILE A 12 -18.90 8.53 0.51
N LYS A 13 -20.09 8.13 0.05
CA LYS A 13 -21.26 9.02 -0.05
C LYS A 13 -21.69 9.58 1.31
N ASN A 14 -21.58 8.77 2.35
CA ASN A 14 -22.00 9.16 3.71
C ASN A 14 -20.85 9.71 4.55
N ASN A 15 -19.69 9.98 3.94
CA ASN A 15 -18.52 10.52 4.62
C ASN A 15 -18.08 9.65 5.81
N ILE A 16 -18.36 8.35 5.76
CA ILE A 16 -17.98 7.38 6.80
C ILE A 16 -16.49 7.12 6.63
N ALA A 17 -15.71 7.22 7.71
CA ALA A 17 -14.31 6.83 7.70
C ALA A 17 -14.24 5.33 7.38
N PHE A 18 -13.99 5.00 6.12
CA PHE A 18 -13.80 3.62 5.66
C PHE A 18 -12.37 3.19 6.01
N GLU A 19 -12.10 3.12 7.32
CA GLU A 19 -10.85 2.63 7.89
C GLU A 19 -11.01 1.23 8.46
N SER A 20 -11.93 0.45 7.89
CA SER A 20 -11.91 -0.99 8.16
C SER A 20 -10.67 -1.55 7.48
N ARG A 21 -9.66 -1.88 8.30
CA ARG A 21 -8.47 -2.69 7.98
C ARG A 21 -8.78 -3.90 7.07
N LYS A 22 -10.04 -4.36 7.03
CA LYS A 22 -10.48 -5.53 6.27
C LYS A 22 -10.88 -5.21 4.82
N ASP A 23 -11.48 -4.06 4.55
CA ASP A 23 -12.33 -3.93 3.36
C ASP A 23 -11.56 -3.58 2.08
N GLY A 24 -10.52 -2.75 2.17
CA GLY A 24 -9.61 -2.48 1.04
C GLY A 24 -8.76 -3.69 0.65
N ILE A 25 -8.40 -4.51 1.64
CA ILE A 25 -7.61 -5.74 1.50
C ILE A 25 -8.48 -6.87 0.94
N GLU A 26 -9.76 -6.90 1.32
CA GLU A 26 -10.71 -7.90 0.86
C GLU A 26 -10.91 -7.84 -0.66
N PHE A 27 -10.82 -6.66 -1.28
CA PHE A 27 -10.87 -6.54 -2.74
C PHE A 27 -9.75 -7.33 -3.44
N HIS A 28 -8.50 -7.08 -3.04
CA HIS A 28 -7.32 -7.74 -3.61
C HIS A 28 -7.32 -9.25 -3.34
N ARG A 29 -7.74 -9.65 -2.14
CA ARG A 29 -7.91 -11.07 -1.76
C ARG A 29 -8.97 -11.78 -2.62
N ILE A 30 -10.11 -11.15 -2.86
CA ILE A 30 -11.16 -11.73 -3.70
C ILE A 30 -10.62 -11.97 -5.12
N ILE A 31 -9.98 -10.98 -5.74
CA ILE A 31 -9.42 -11.12 -7.10
C ILE A 31 -8.40 -12.26 -7.15
N ALA A 32 -7.47 -12.29 -6.20
CA ALA A 32 -6.42 -13.29 -6.17
C ALA A 32 -6.96 -14.70 -5.92
N SER A 33 -8.00 -14.85 -5.09
CA SER A 33 -8.60 -16.16 -4.80
C SER A 33 -9.16 -16.85 -6.06
N ILE A 34 -9.64 -16.07 -7.04
CA ILE A 34 -10.20 -16.58 -8.30
C ILE A 34 -9.14 -17.27 -9.14
N THR A 35 -7.86 -16.91 -8.98
CA THR A 35 -6.76 -17.52 -9.73
C THR A 35 -6.47 -18.96 -9.32
N GLY A 36 -6.96 -19.40 -8.15
CA GLY A 36 -6.61 -20.69 -7.56
C GLY A 36 -5.12 -20.84 -7.24
N ASN A 37 -4.35 -19.74 -7.24
CA ASN A 37 -2.90 -19.77 -7.00
C ASN A 37 -2.61 -19.44 -5.51
N PRO A 38 -2.26 -20.45 -4.69
CA PRO A 38 -2.00 -20.23 -3.26
C PRO A 38 -0.74 -19.39 -3.00
N ILE A 39 0.24 -19.38 -3.91
CA ILE A 39 1.44 -18.55 -3.78
C ILE A 39 1.07 -17.08 -3.92
N LEU A 40 0.17 -16.74 -4.86
CA LEU A 40 -0.30 -15.37 -5.04
C LEU A 40 -1.05 -14.87 -3.80
N MET A 41 -1.92 -15.70 -3.23
CA MET A 41 -2.62 -15.38 -1.98
C MET A 41 -1.65 -15.12 -0.82
N PHE A 42 -0.64 -15.98 -0.66
CA PHE A 42 0.38 -15.80 0.36
C PHE A 42 1.16 -14.49 0.20
N ILE A 43 1.58 -14.15 -1.03
CA ILE A 43 2.29 -12.91 -1.31
C ILE A 43 1.43 -11.70 -0.97
N LEU A 44 0.15 -11.71 -1.37
CA LEU A 44 -0.77 -10.62 -1.07
C LEU A 44 -1.00 -10.46 0.43
N ASP A 45 -1.23 -11.55 1.16
CA ASP A 45 -1.40 -11.51 2.61
C ASP A 45 -0.18 -10.90 3.31
N PHE A 46 1.02 -11.28 2.85
CA PHE A 46 2.26 -10.72 3.39
C PHE A 46 2.38 -9.22 3.09
N VAL A 47 2.24 -8.81 1.82
CA VAL A 47 2.39 -7.40 1.40
C VAL A 47 1.34 -6.51 2.06
N GLU A 48 0.09 -6.96 2.10
CA GLU A 48 -1.02 -6.21 2.69
C GLU A 48 -0.85 -6.02 4.20
N SER A 49 -0.33 -7.02 4.91
CA SER A 49 -0.03 -6.86 6.34
C SER A 49 0.97 -5.74 6.59
N ARG A 50 2.01 -5.62 5.75
CA ARG A 50 3.01 -4.56 5.85
C ARG A 50 2.45 -3.20 5.44
N LEU A 51 1.57 -3.19 4.44
CA LEU A 51 0.94 -1.95 3.97
C LEU A 51 -0.04 -1.39 5.00
N ILE A 52 -0.73 -2.23 5.77
CA ILE A 52 -1.52 -1.79 6.94
C ILE A 52 -0.62 -1.06 7.93
N ASP A 53 0.48 -1.70 8.34
CA ASP A 53 1.40 -1.13 9.33
C ASP A 53 1.95 0.23 8.85
N ALA A 54 2.30 0.34 7.56
CA ALA A 54 2.76 1.60 6.96
C ALA A 54 1.67 2.69 6.98
N LYS A 55 0.41 2.35 6.68
CA LYS A 55 -0.72 3.28 6.73
C LYS A 55 -1.04 3.73 8.16
N GLU A 56 -0.85 2.87 9.16
CA GLU A 56 -1.03 3.24 10.57
C GLU A 56 0.02 4.25 11.07
N ILE A 57 1.24 4.15 10.55
CA ILE A 57 2.32 5.11 10.83
C ILE A 57 2.06 6.42 10.10
N LEU A 58 1.83 6.37 8.79
CA LEU A 58 1.71 7.56 7.95
C LEU A 58 0.36 8.29 8.08
N LYS A 59 -0.65 7.63 8.64
CA LYS A 59 -2.02 8.13 8.85
C LYS A 59 -2.54 8.96 7.66
N PRO A 60 -2.52 8.40 6.44
CA PRO A 60 -2.93 9.14 5.26
C PRO A 60 -4.39 9.57 5.41
N GLY A 61 -4.67 10.83 5.10
CA GLY A 61 -5.98 11.44 5.36
C GLY A 61 -7.13 10.79 4.59
N LYS A 62 -8.36 11.19 4.90
CA LYS A 62 -9.60 10.64 4.32
C LYS A 62 -9.63 10.59 2.78
N GLU A 63 -9.01 11.57 2.13
CA GLU A 63 -8.93 11.64 0.67
C GLU A 63 -8.16 10.45 0.09
N PHE A 64 -7.09 10.00 0.75
CA PHE A 64 -6.36 8.79 0.36
C PHE A 64 -7.27 7.57 0.35
N SER A 65 -7.98 7.33 1.47
CA SER A 65 -8.89 6.19 1.59
C SER A 65 -9.99 6.24 0.53
N SER A 66 -10.52 7.43 0.24
CA SER A 66 -11.55 7.64 -0.78
C SER A 66 -11.04 7.40 -2.21
N LYS A 67 -9.82 7.83 -2.53
CA LYS A 67 -9.17 7.58 -3.84
C LYS A 67 -8.89 6.09 -4.05
N ALA A 68 -8.25 5.44 -3.08
CA ALA A 68 -7.95 4.01 -3.13
C ALA A 68 -9.23 3.19 -3.38
N LEU A 69 -10.32 3.59 -2.72
CA LEU A 69 -11.60 2.92 -2.87
C LEU A 69 -12.27 3.14 -4.24
N ARG A 70 -12.19 4.36 -4.76
CA ARG A 70 -12.72 4.68 -6.10
C ARG A 70 -12.00 3.92 -7.21
N ALA A 71 -10.70 3.64 -7.04
CA ALA A 71 -9.90 2.91 -8.03
C ALA A 71 -10.32 1.43 -8.20
N HIS A 72 -10.99 0.84 -7.21
CA HIS A 72 -11.49 -0.54 -7.31
C HIS A 72 -12.62 -0.71 -8.35
N LYS A 73 -13.44 0.34 -8.58
CA LYS A 73 -14.59 0.26 -9.50
C LYS A 73 -14.18 0.10 -10.97
N PRO A 74 -13.26 0.91 -11.53
CA PRO A 74 -12.71 0.67 -12.87
C PRO A 74 -12.16 -0.74 -13.04
N ILE A 75 -11.36 -1.23 -12.09
CA ILE A 75 -10.79 -2.59 -12.12
C ILE A 75 -11.91 -3.64 -12.20
N TYR A 76 -12.96 -3.49 -11.40
CA TYR A 76 -14.10 -4.39 -11.41
C TYR A 76 -14.87 -4.39 -12.74
N ASN A 77 -15.15 -3.20 -13.28
CA ASN A 77 -15.86 -3.09 -14.56
C ASN A 77 -15.07 -3.78 -15.67
N GLU A 78 -13.75 -3.58 -15.73
CA GLU A 78 -12.91 -4.21 -16.74
C GLU A 78 -12.78 -5.73 -16.53
N LEU A 79 -12.89 -6.22 -15.28
CA LEU A 79 -12.99 -7.65 -14.97
C LEU A 79 -14.29 -8.25 -15.51
N LEU A 80 -15.43 -7.54 -15.39
CA LEU A 80 -16.72 -7.99 -15.94
C LEU A 80 -16.68 -8.11 -17.46
N GLU A 81 -16.06 -7.12 -18.13
CA GLU A 81 -15.85 -7.11 -19.58
C GLU A 81 -14.76 -8.08 -20.05
N ARG A 82 -14.10 -8.78 -19.11
CA ARG A 82 -12.98 -9.71 -19.36
C ARG A 82 -11.81 -9.06 -20.12
N ASN A 83 -11.63 -7.75 -19.95
CA ASN A 83 -10.61 -6.98 -20.63
C ASN A 83 -9.29 -7.01 -19.86
N VAL A 84 -8.55 -8.11 -20.01
CA VAL A 84 -7.30 -8.36 -19.25
C VAL A 84 -6.29 -7.21 -19.36
N LYS A 85 -6.18 -6.59 -20.55
CA LYS A 85 -5.27 -5.47 -20.77
C LYS A 85 -5.66 -4.28 -19.92
N LYS A 86 -6.95 -3.91 -19.92
CA LYS A 86 -7.46 -2.79 -19.13
C LYS A 86 -7.41 -3.06 -17.64
N VAL A 87 -7.77 -4.26 -17.19
CA VAL A 87 -7.63 -4.64 -15.77
C VAL A 87 -6.20 -4.42 -15.28
N ARG A 88 -5.20 -4.81 -16.09
CA ARG A 88 -3.79 -4.56 -15.75
C ARG A 88 -3.45 -3.07 -15.71
N GLU A 89 -3.91 -2.29 -16.68
CA GLU A 89 -3.69 -0.83 -16.72
C GLU A 89 -4.27 -0.14 -15.48
N GLU A 90 -5.52 -0.46 -15.13
CA GLU A 90 -6.22 0.10 -13.97
C GLU A 90 -5.55 -0.31 -12.65
N MET A 91 -5.13 -1.57 -12.51
CA MET A 91 -4.41 -2.04 -11.31
C MET A 91 -3.05 -1.32 -11.14
N VAL A 92 -2.29 -1.14 -12.21
CA VAL A 92 -1.02 -0.41 -12.16
C VAL A 92 -1.26 1.07 -11.83
N CYS A 93 -2.32 1.68 -12.37
CA CYS A 93 -2.69 3.05 -12.04
C CYS A 93 -3.01 3.19 -10.54
N HIS A 94 -3.85 2.30 -10.02
CA HIS A 94 -4.23 2.25 -8.60
C HIS A 94 -3.00 2.18 -7.67
N ILE A 95 -2.07 1.25 -7.92
CA ILE A 95 -0.89 1.07 -7.08
C ILE A 95 0.01 2.32 -7.11
N ARG A 96 0.18 2.94 -8.29
CA ARG A 96 0.95 4.18 -8.42
C ARG A 96 0.30 5.38 -7.74
N GLU A 97 -1.03 5.43 -7.69
CA GLU A 97 -1.75 6.44 -6.92
C GLU A 97 -1.51 6.28 -5.42
N VAL A 98 -1.62 5.06 -4.92
CA VAL A 98 -1.31 4.73 -3.51
C VAL A 98 0.12 5.12 -3.18
N GLU A 99 1.09 4.79 -4.02
CA GLU A 99 2.50 5.19 -3.84
C GLU A 99 2.64 6.71 -3.71
N ARG A 100 2.07 7.48 -4.64
CA ARG A 100 2.17 8.96 -4.60
C ARG A 100 1.55 9.55 -3.35
N ASP A 101 0.38 9.09 -2.96
CA ASP A 101 -0.30 9.62 -1.78
C ASP A 101 0.44 9.25 -0.47
N LEU A 102 1.03 8.06 -0.38
CA LEU A 102 1.85 7.67 0.77
C LEU A 102 3.17 8.46 0.84
N LEU A 103 3.80 8.73 -0.30
CA LEU A 103 4.98 9.61 -0.36
C LEU A 103 4.65 11.04 0.08
N ALA A 104 3.48 11.56 -0.32
CA ALA A 104 3.02 12.87 0.12
C ALA A 104 2.79 12.90 1.64
N ALA A 105 2.10 11.90 2.19
CA ALA A 105 1.88 11.78 3.63
C ALA A 105 3.19 11.69 4.42
N HIS A 106 4.22 11.04 3.87
CA HIS A 106 5.54 10.98 4.50
C HIS A 106 6.27 12.33 4.53
N GLN A 107 6.07 13.19 3.52
CA GLN A 107 6.71 14.52 3.45
C GLN A 107 6.00 15.57 4.31
N GLU A 108 4.72 15.34 4.64
CA GLU A 108 3.92 16.24 5.47
C GLU A 108 4.15 16.03 6.98
N GLU A 109 4.75 14.92 7.41
CA GLU A 109 5.22 14.77 8.80
C GLU A 109 6.51 15.59 9.00
N PRO A 110 6.51 16.65 9.84
CA PRO A 110 7.74 17.24 10.28
C PRO A 110 8.54 16.15 11.00
N ILE A 111 9.83 16.02 10.69
CA ILE A 111 10.75 15.20 11.47
C ILE A 111 10.96 15.87 12.84
N GLU A 112 9.96 15.82 13.72
CA GLU A 112 10.14 16.03 15.15
C GLU A 112 10.61 14.70 15.73
N GLY A 113 11.93 14.50 15.78
CA GLY A 113 12.51 13.50 16.68
C GLY A 113 13.73 12.71 16.23
N LEU A 114 14.24 12.86 15.01
CA LEU A 114 15.53 12.25 14.63
C LEU A 114 16.65 13.29 14.62
N SER A 115 16.94 13.86 15.79
CA SER A 115 18.27 14.42 16.04
C SER A 115 19.27 13.27 16.18
N PHE A 116 19.63 12.61 15.07
CA PHE A 116 20.85 11.83 15.03
C PHE A 116 22.00 12.85 15.05
N ARG A 117 22.47 13.19 16.25
CA ARG A 117 23.68 13.97 16.44
C ARG A 117 24.81 13.26 15.73
N GLN A 118 25.15 13.71 14.53
CA GLN A 118 26.45 13.46 13.92
C GLN A 118 27.49 14.14 14.82
N THR A 119 27.93 13.42 15.86
CA THR A 119 29.20 13.72 16.50
C THR A 119 30.24 12.91 15.75
N GLY A 120 31.00 13.61 14.91
CA GLY A 120 32.19 13.05 14.30
C GLY A 120 33.13 12.55 15.40
N ALA A 121 33.37 11.24 15.43
CA ALA A 121 34.47 10.64 16.15
C ALA A 121 35.28 9.80 15.16
N LYS A 122 36.49 10.30 14.90
CA LYS A 122 37.67 9.71 14.26
C LYS A 122 37.49 8.34 13.58
N ARG A 123 37.80 8.31 12.27
CA ARG A 123 38.27 7.10 11.59
C ARG A 123 39.54 6.61 12.28
N GLU A 124 39.44 5.59 13.11
CA GLU A 124 40.59 4.76 13.45
C GLU A 124 40.77 3.72 12.33
N SER A 125 41.90 3.83 11.64
CA SER A 125 42.34 2.89 10.62
C SER A 125 42.70 1.56 11.27
N ILE A 126 41.80 0.58 11.18
CA ILE A 126 42.13 -0.81 11.53
C ILE A 126 42.98 -1.36 10.38
N SER A 127 44.29 -1.51 10.62
CA SER A 127 45.22 -2.18 9.71
C SER A 127 44.99 -3.68 9.79
N ILE A 128 44.38 -4.27 8.74
CA ILE A 128 44.15 -5.72 8.64
C ILE A 128 45.18 -6.31 7.67
N PHE A 129 46.47 -6.19 7.95
CA PHE A 129 47.48 -7.07 7.35
C PHE A 129 48.69 -7.19 8.27
N SER A 130 48.78 -8.31 8.99
CA SER A 130 50.06 -8.90 9.36
C SER A 130 50.02 -10.37 8.95
N THR A 131 50.52 -10.63 7.74
CA THR A 131 50.94 -11.94 7.29
C THR A 131 52.43 -12.10 7.60
N ARG A 132 52.83 -13.34 7.91
CA ARG A 132 54.20 -13.93 7.99
C ARG A 132 54.62 -14.24 9.43
N VAL A 133 55.17 -15.40 9.76
CA VAL A 133 55.57 -16.65 9.06
C VAL A 133 55.55 -17.73 10.14
#